data_AF-A0A8B4QA45-F1
#
_entry.id   AF-A0A8B4QA45-F1
#
_cell.length_a   1.000
_cell.length_b   1.000
_cell.length_c   1.000
_cell.angle_alpha   90.00
_cell.angle_beta   90.00
_cell.angle_gamma   90.00
#
_symmetry.space_group_name_H-M   'P 1'
#
loop_
_entity.id
_entity.type
_entity.pdbx_description
1 polymer ?
#
loop_
_entity_poly.entity_id
_entity_poly.type
_entity_poly.pdbx_seq_one_letter_code
_entity_poly.pdbx_strand_id
1 'polypeptide(L)'
;MNQIKLREGVINQIAVAKDYILLQTTACIYHLPLTTEILHSSTGKSMQVSNLKKGYYFHEYSYNGQHLLAVNEKDSFYGVFHGEYHEKNHLIDDQLMMNIHPKTKKYGSSLVDGAQVIAFCQLMTRSIPPQSTPEALFIFKKRGKSN
;
A
#
# COMPACT_ATOMS: atom_id res chain seq x y z
N MET A 1 -2.41 -0.21 -20.14
CA MET A 1 -1.68 -0.87 -19.03
C MET A 1 -2.52 -0.72 -17.77
N ASN A 2 -2.83 -1.81 -17.08
CA ASN A 2 -3.53 -1.78 -15.79
C ASN A 2 -2.50 -1.44 -14.71
N GLN A 3 -2.26 -0.16 -14.48
CA GLN A 3 -1.30 0.31 -13.48
C GLN A 3 -2.02 0.72 -12.20
N ILE A 4 -1.37 0.47 -11.06
CA ILE A 4 -1.77 1.03 -9.78
C ILE A 4 -1.68 2.56 -9.89
N LYS A 5 -2.75 3.25 -9.49
CA LYS A 5 -2.75 4.72 -9.42
C LYS A 5 -2.24 5.14 -8.06
N LEU A 6 -1.40 6.18 -8.03
CA LEU A 6 -0.84 6.77 -6.82
C LEU A 6 -1.34 8.21 -6.66
N ARG A 7 -1.79 8.56 -5.46
CA ARG A 7 -2.01 9.94 -5.02
C ARG A 7 -1.39 10.15 -3.65
N GLU A 8 -0.98 11.37 -3.34
CA GLU A 8 -0.29 11.66 -2.10
C GLU A 8 -0.71 12.99 -1.47
N GLY A 9 -0.43 13.15 -0.18
CA GLY A 9 -0.68 14.39 0.52
C GLY A 9 -0.46 14.33 2.02
N VAL A 10 -0.67 15.47 2.66
CA VAL A 10 -0.63 15.61 4.12
C VAL A 10 -2.05 15.84 4.63
N ILE A 11 -2.44 15.05 5.62
CA ILE A 11 -3.76 15.14 6.25
C ILE A 11 -3.86 16.45 7.05
N ASN A 12 -4.79 17.32 6.68
CA ASN A 12 -5.14 18.51 7.45
C ASN A 12 -6.34 18.26 8.36
N GLN A 13 -7.33 17.54 7.84
CA GLN A 13 -8.55 17.21 8.56
C GLN A 13 -9.06 15.85 8.11
N ILE A 14 -9.69 15.13 9.04
CA ILE A 14 -10.30 13.83 8.82
C ILE A 14 -11.77 13.94 9.21
N ALA A 15 -12.65 13.43 8.38
CA ALA A 15 -14.03 13.17 8.75
C ALA A 15 -14.42 11.76 8.32
N VAL A 16 -15.25 11.10 9.11
CA VAL A 16 -15.77 9.76 8.82
C VAL A 16 -17.27 9.86 8.68
N ALA A 17 -17.78 9.53 7.50
CA ALA A 17 -19.20 9.43 7.21
C ALA A 17 -19.65 7.97 7.29
N LYS A 18 -20.93 7.71 6.96
CA LYS A 18 -21.53 6.38 7.06
C LYS A 18 -20.85 5.34 6.17
N ASP A 19 -20.34 5.75 5.02
CA ASP A 19 -19.83 4.87 3.95
C ASP A 19 -18.46 5.29 3.39
N TYR A 20 -17.93 6.44 3.80
CA TYR A 20 -16.63 6.94 3.35
C TYR A 20 -15.83 7.68 4.43
N ILE A 21 -14.53 7.79 4.18
CA ILE A 21 -13.55 8.59 4.88
C ILE A 21 -13.25 9.81 4.01
N LEU A 22 -13.27 11.00 4.60
CA LEU A 22 -12.77 12.23 4.01
C LEU A 22 -11.40 12.55 4.57
N LEU A 23 -10.41 12.65 3.69
CA LEU A 23 -9.10 13.21 4.02
C LEU A 23 -8.98 14.55 3.30
N GLN A 24 -9.03 15.64 4.06
CA GLN A 24 -8.78 16.97 3.50
C GLN A 24 -7.30 17.28 3.58
N THR A 25 -6.75 17.74 2.46
CA THR A 25 -5.39 18.27 2.34
C THR A 25 -5.47 19.78 2.09
N THR A 26 -4.34 20.44 1.85
CA THR A 26 -4.32 21.86 1.43
C THR A 26 -4.86 22.03 0.01
N ALA A 27 -4.66 21.03 -0.86
CA ALA A 27 -4.96 21.14 -2.28
C ALA A 27 -6.37 20.61 -2.64
N CYS A 28 -6.84 19.57 -1.95
CA CYS A 28 -8.08 18.90 -2.30
C CYS A 28 -8.63 18.02 -1.16
N ILE A 29 -9.84 17.46 -1.38
CA ILE A 29 -10.50 16.51 -0.49
C ILE A 29 -10.54 15.14 -1.15
N TYR A 30 -10.00 14.14 -0.46
CA TYR A 30 -10.02 12.75 -0.88
C TYR A 30 -11.23 12.04 -0.26
N HIS A 31 -12.04 11.42 -1.12
CA HIS A 31 -13.15 10.56 -0.70
C HIS A 31 -12.72 9.11 -0.88
N LEU A 32 -12.58 8.38 0.23
CA LEU A 32 -12.14 6.99 0.26
C LEU A 32 -13.25 6.12 0.83
N PRO A 33 -13.56 4.96 0.25
CA PRO A 33 -14.57 4.06 0.82
C PRO A 33 -14.11 3.56 2.21
N LEU A 34 -15.06 3.24 3.11
CA LEU A 34 -14.71 2.65 4.41
C LEU A 34 -14.00 1.29 4.32
N THR A 35 -14.05 0.66 3.16
CA THR A 35 -13.29 -0.57 2.85
C THR A 35 -11.82 -0.31 2.52
N THR A 36 -11.37 0.95 2.56
CA THR A 36 -9.96 1.32 2.36
C THR A 36 -9.10 0.73 3.46
N GLU A 37 -8.10 -0.04 3.07
CA GLU A 37 -7.15 -0.64 3.99
C GLU A 37 -6.09 0.41 4.36
N ILE A 38 -5.80 0.55 5.65
CA ILE A 38 -4.86 1.57 6.13
C ILE A 38 -3.67 0.86 6.79
N LEU A 39 -2.48 1.09 6.25
CA LEU A 39 -1.25 0.50 6.75
C LEU A 39 -0.25 1.60 7.14
N HIS A 40 0.45 1.42 8.26
CA HIS A 40 1.58 2.27 8.60
C HIS A 40 2.75 1.99 7.66
N SER A 41 3.17 2.97 6.85
CA SER A 41 4.11 2.76 5.75
C SER A 41 5.47 2.20 6.18
N SER A 42 5.98 2.57 7.36
CA SER A 42 7.28 2.08 7.85
C SER A 42 7.25 0.68 8.47
N THR A 43 6.09 0.15 8.86
CA THR A 43 6.01 -1.12 9.61
C THR A 43 5.09 -2.15 8.96
N GLY A 44 4.38 -1.75 7.90
CA GLY A 44 3.34 -2.56 7.27
C GLY A 44 2.18 -2.96 8.20
N LYS A 45 2.09 -2.40 9.41
CA LYS A 45 1.04 -2.75 10.38
C LYS A 45 -0.27 -2.06 10.01
N SER A 46 -1.38 -2.80 10.10
CA SER A 46 -2.72 -2.25 9.94
C SER A 46 -3.03 -1.19 11.00
N MET A 47 -3.77 -0.17 10.59
CA MET A 47 -4.19 0.97 11.38
C MET A 47 -5.69 1.20 11.20
N GLN A 48 -6.38 1.60 12.26
CA GLN A 48 -7.77 2.02 12.17
C GLN A 48 -7.87 3.50 11.75
N VAL A 49 -8.96 3.87 11.09
CA VAL A 49 -9.25 5.27 10.68
C VAL A 49 -9.17 6.24 11.86
N SER A 50 -9.63 5.81 13.04
CA SER A 50 -9.60 6.57 14.30
C SER A 50 -8.19 6.95 14.77
N ASN A 51 -7.16 6.23 14.29
CA ASN A 51 -5.77 6.49 14.65
C ASN A 51 -5.06 7.44 13.67
N LEU A 52 -5.72 7.83 12.57
CA LEU A 52 -5.21 8.85 11.67
C LEU A 52 -5.20 10.21 12.35
N LYS A 53 -4.16 11.00 12.08
CA LYS A 53 -3.99 12.33 12.69
C LYS A 53 -3.65 13.37 11.65
N LYS A 54 -3.98 14.63 11.98
CA LYS A 54 -3.48 15.80 11.26
C LYS A 54 -1.95 15.78 11.23
N GLY A 55 -1.38 16.15 10.08
CA GLY A 55 0.06 16.19 9.83
C GLY A 55 0.64 14.89 9.30
N TYR A 56 -0.12 13.78 9.31
CA TYR A 56 0.37 12.54 8.71
C TYR A 56 0.45 12.68 7.19
N TYR A 57 1.56 12.19 6.64
CA TYR A 57 1.72 12.02 5.21
C TYR A 57 1.07 10.69 4.78
N PHE A 58 0.49 10.68 3.58
CA PHE A 58 -0.11 9.47 3.03
C PHE A 58 0.19 9.28 1.54
N HIS A 59 0.23 8.01 1.17
CA HIS A 59 0.14 7.52 -0.21
C HIS A 59 -1.13 6.68 -0.34
N GLU A 60 -2.00 7.06 -1.27
CA GLU A 60 -3.14 6.28 -1.69
C GLU A 60 -2.81 5.52 -2.97
N TYR A 61 -2.84 4.20 -2.85
CA TYR A 61 -2.71 3.28 -3.98
C TYR A 61 -4.08 2.73 -4.33
N SER A 62 -4.48 2.85 -5.59
CA SER A 62 -5.75 2.29 -6.06
C SER A 62 -5.61 1.41 -7.30
N TYR A 63 -6.30 0.28 -7.26
CA TYR A 63 -6.36 -0.69 -8.35
C TYR A 63 -7.68 -1.45 -8.31
N ASN A 64 -8.38 -1.52 -9.44
CA ASN A 64 -9.67 -2.22 -9.56
C ASN A 64 -10.71 -1.86 -8.47
N GLY A 65 -10.77 -0.60 -8.06
CA GLY A 65 -11.69 -0.11 -7.02
C GLY A 65 -11.33 -0.52 -5.59
N GLN A 66 -10.18 -1.19 -5.38
CA GLN A 66 -9.59 -1.34 -4.07
C GLN A 66 -8.60 -0.21 -3.79
N HIS A 67 -8.57 0.20 -2.53
CA HIS A 67 -7.78 1.31 -2.05
C HIS A 67 -6.92 0.85 -0.87
N LEU A 68 -5.65 1.23 -0.91
CA LEU A 68 -4.70 1.11 0.19
C LEU A 68 -4.21 2.52 0.52
N LEU A 69 -4.32 2.90 1.79
CA LEU A 69 -3.77 4.12 2.33
C LEU A 69 -2.55 3.79 3.18
N ALA A 70 -1.35 4.02 2.65
CA ALA A 70 -0.11 3.92 3.39
C ALA A 70 0.19 5.25 4.10
N VAL A 71 0.30 5.27 5.42
CA VAL A 71 0.40 6.50 6.23
C VAL A 71 1.61 6.50 7.17
N ASN A 72 2.18 7.66 7.44
CA ASN A 72 3.18 7.86 8.49
C ASN A 72 3.27 9.31 8.98
N GLU A 73 4.01 9.52 10.07
CA GLU A 73 4.20 10.85 10.68
C GLU A 73 5.25 11.72 9.96
N LYS A 74 6.06 11.14 9.07
CA LYS A 74 7.20 11.81 8.41
C LYS A 74 7.22 11.52 6.93
N ASP A 75 7.65 12.48 6.13
CA ASP A 75 7.88 12.35 4.69
C ASP A 75 9.16 11.55 4.34
N SER A 76 9.49 10.54 5.15
CA SER A 76 10.62 9.65 4.92
C SER A 76 10.10 8.44 4.18
N PHE A 77 10.24 8.45 2.86
CA PHE A 77 9.79 7.39 1.96
C PHE A 77 10.51 6.07 2.28
N TYR A 78 9.74 5.02 2.56
CA TYR A 78 10.21 3.65 2.65
C TYR A 78 9.61 2.87 1.48
N GLY A 79 10.46 2.13 0.76
CA GLY A 79 10.23 1.62 -0.60
C GLY A 79 8.90 0.91 -0.77
N VAL A 80 7.97 1.61 -1.42
CA VAL A 80 6.80 1.00 -2.04
C VAL A 80 7.26 0.49 -3.40
N PHE A 81 7.59 -0.81 -3.42
CA PHE A 81 7.78 -1.52 -4.67
C PHE A 81 6.41 -1.99 -5.12
N HIS A 82 6.01 -1.53 -6.30
CA HIS A 82 4.83 -2.02 -7.00
C HIS A 82 5.30 -2.95 -8.11
N GLY A 83 4.61 -4.07 -8.28
CA GLY A 83 4.98 -5.02 -9.32
C GLY A 83 4.03 -6.19 -9.38
N GLU A 84 4.32 -7.09 -10.30
CA GLU A 84 3.58 -8.32 -10.48
C GLU A 84 4.25 -9.46 -9.69
N TYR A 85 3.48 -10.17 -8.87
CA TYR A 85 3.99 -11.34 -8.16
C TYR A 85 4.07 -12.56 -9.08
N HIS A 86 5.24 -13.19 -9.12
CA HIS A 86 5.53 -14.42 -9.86
C HIS A 86 5.68 -15.61 -8.91
N GLU A 87 4.75 -16.55 -8.98
CA GLU A 87 4.67 -17.68 -8.06
C GLU A 87 5.86 -18.63 -8.20
N LYS A 88 6.28 -18.92 -9.43
CA LYS A 88 7.38 -19.87 -9.73
C LYS A 88 8.67 -19.54 -8.96
N ASN A 89 8.97 -18.24 -8.83
CA ASN A 89 10.21 -17.77 -8.24
C ASN A 89 10.00 -17.09 -6.88
N HIS A 90 8.74 -16.92 -6.45
CA HIS A 90 8.37 -16.15 -5.25
C HIS A 90 8.89 -14.70 -5.26
N LEU A 91 8.84 -14.04 -6.41
CA LEU A 91 9.38 -12.69 -6.64
C LEU A 91 8.30 -11.68 -7.01
N ILE A 92 8.53 -10.40 -6.74
CA ILE A 92 7.80 -9.27 -7.35
C ILE A 92 8.68 -8.66 -8.44
N ASP A 93 8.15 -8.50 -9.66
CA ASP A 93 8.87 -7.89 -10.79
C ASP A 93 8.55 -6.40 -10.92
N ASP A 94 9.54 -5.55 -10.58
CA ASP A 94 10.14 -4.55 -11.48
C ASP A 94 11.47 -4.04 -10.87
N GLN A 95 12.52 -3.89 -11.70
CA GLN A 95 13.90 -3.43 -11.42
C GLN A 95 14.71 -4.03 -10.24
N LEU A 96 14.10 -4.68 -9.25
CA LEU A 96 14.76 -5.31 -8.09
C LEU A 96 13.98 -6.57 -7.68
N MET A 97 14.57 -7.76 -7.92
CA MET A 97 13.99 -9.04 -7.51
C MET A 97 13.80 -9.11 -5.99
N MET A 98 12.54 -9.06 -5.52
CA MET A 98 12.20 -9.13 -4.10
C MET A 98 11.61 -10.49 -3.70
N ASN A 99 12.31 -11.25 -2.84
CA ASN A 99 11.84 -12.54 -2.32
C ASN A 99 10.75 -12.41 -1.26
N ILE A 100 9.69 -13.20 -1.38
CA ILE A 100 8.59 -13.24 -0.41
C ILE A 100 8.76 -14.42 0.58
N HIS A 101 9.21 -14.12 1.79
CA HIS A 101 9.34 -15.12 2.86
C HIS A 101 7.96 -15.49 3.45
N PRO A 102 7.75 -16.73 3.95
CA PRO A 102 6.50 -17.14 4.62
C PRO A 102 6.05 -16.20 5.76
N LYS A 103 7.01 -15.60 6.47
CA LYS A 103 6.78 -14.65 7.58
C LYS A 103 6.20 -13.29 7.16
N THR A 104 6.23 -12.98 5.86
CA THR A 104 5.69 -11.73 5.31
C THR A 104 4.18 -11.68 5.56
N LYS A 105 3.72 -10.63 6.23
CA LYS A 105 2.29 -10.41 6.48
C LYS A 105 1.59 -10.08 5.16
N LYS A 106 0.39 -10.61 4.96
CA LYS A 106 -0.36 -10.45 3.71
C LYS A 106 -1.72 -9.83 4.04
N TYR A 107 -2.07 -8.79 3.31
CA TYR A 107 -3.32 -8.03 3.45
C TYR A 107 -4.05 -7.95 2.10
N GLY A 108 -5.34 -7.67 2.13
CA GLY A 108 -6.17 -7.60 0.94
C GLY A 108 -6.58 -8.99 0.43
N SER A 109 -6.15 -9.33 -0.78
CA SER A 109 -6.59 -10.54 -1.50
C SER A 109 -5.63 -11.72 -1.32
N SER A 110 -6.02 -12.90 -1.82
CA SER A 110 -5.10 -14.04 -1.91
C SER A 110 -3.92 -13.73 -2.85
N LEU A 111 -2.70 -14.08 -2.41
CA LEU A 111 -1.50 -13.97 -3.24
C LEU A 111 -1.53 -15.07 -4.29
N VAL A 112 -1.60 -14.68 -5.57
CA VAL A 112 -1.65 -15.58 -6.72
C VAL A 112 -0.73 -15.04 -7.81
N ASP A 113 -0.33 -15.89 -8.74
CA ASP A 113 0.48 -15.48 -9.89
C ASP A 113 -0.20 -14.36 -10.71
N GLY A 114 0.58 -13.33 -11.01
CA GLY A 114 0.11 -12.14 -11.69
C GLY A 114 -0.61 -11.12 -10.80
N ALA A 115 -0.55 -11.27 -9.47
CA ALA A 115 -1.18 -10.32 -8.55
C ALA A 115 -0.39 -8.99 -8.53
N GLN A 116 -1.13 -7.89 -8.54
CA GLN A 116 -0.56 -6.56 -8.31
C GLN A 116 -0.42 -6.34 -6.80
N VAL A 117 0.76 -5.94 -6.36
CA VAL A 117 1.08 -5.84 -4.93
C VAL A 117 1.78 -4.53 -4.56
N ILE A 118 1.62 -4.11 -3.31
CA ILE A 118 2.46 -3.11 -2.65
C ILE A 118 3.27 -3.79 -1.57
N ALA A 119 4.60 -3.75 -1.68
CA ALA A 119 5.51 -4.26 -0.66
C ALA A 119 5.94 -3.16 0.31
N PHE A 120 5.90 -3.48 1.60
CA PHE A 120 6.35 -2.59 2.68
C PHE A 120 7.65 -3.14 3.26
N CYS A 121 8.74 -2.40 3.03
CA CYS A 121 10.08 -2.78 3.48
C CYS A 121 10.60 -1.78 4.52
N GLN A 122 11.13 -2.29 5.64
CA GLN A 122 11.95 -1.48 6.53
C GLN A 122 13.30 -1.25 5.85
N LEU A 123 13.60 -0.01 5.44
CA LEU A 123 14.90 0.33 4.86
C LEU A 123 15.95 0.30 5.97
N MET A 124 16.68 -0.80 6.07
CA MET A 124 17.91 -0.85 6.84
C MET A 124 19.05 -0.37 5.94
N THR A 125 19.31 0.94 5.96
CA THR A 125 20.49 1.65 5.38
C THR A 125 20.59 1.79 3.85
N ARG A 126 21.22 2.90 3.42
CA ARG A 126 21.30 3.48 2.05
C ARG A 126 22.25 2.75 1.08
N SER A 127 22.61 1.49 1.31
CA SER A 127 23.67 0.83 0.55
C SER A 127 23.28 -0.56 0.06
N ILE A 128 23.12 -0.68 -1.27
CA ILE A 128 23.14 -1.92 -2.08
C ILE A 128 21.84 -2.76 -1.94
N PRO A 129 21.26 -3.30 -3.05
CA PRO A 129 19.83 -3.56 -3.14
C PRO A 129 19.48 -4.59 -2.08
N PRO A 130 18.59 -4.25 -1.14
CA PRO A 130 18.31 -5.19 -0.11
C PRO A 130 17.62 -6.36 -0.82
N GLN A 131 18.12 -7.57 -0.58
CA GLN A 131 17.26 -8.75 -0.58
C GLN A 131 16.23 -8.59 0.57
N SER A 132 15.49 -7.47 0.58
CA SER A 132 14.54 -7.10 1.62
C SER A 132 13.37 -8.02 1.43
N THR A 133 13.33 -9.06 2.23
CA THR A 133 12.05 -9.69 2.54
C THR A 133 11.13 -8.58 3.08
N PRO A 134 9.99 -8.31 2.43
CA PRO A 134 9.06 -7.30 2.92
C PRO A 134 8.49 -7.70 4.28
N GLU A 135 8.18 -6.72 5.12
CA GLU A 135 7.47 -6.96 6.37
C GLU A 135 6.00 -7.29 6.10
N ALA A 136 5.43 -6.59 5.11
CA ALA A 136 4.06 -6.77 4.69
C ALA A 136 3.89 -6.61 3.17
N LEU A 137 2.85 -7.26 2.67
CA LEU A 137 2.34 -7.10 1.33
C LEU A 137 0.86 -6.73 1.38
N PHE A 138 0.48 -5.73 0.60
CA PHE A 138 -0.91 -5.53 0.24
C PHE A 138 -1.16 -6.09 -1.17
N ILE A 139 -2.18 -6.93 -1.31
CA ILE A 139 -2.46 -7.66 -2.55
C ILE A 139 -3.78 -7.19 -3.13
N PHE A 140 -3.71 -6.58 -4.31
CA PHE A 140 -4.91 -6.18 -5.02
C PHE A 140 -5.56 -7.36 -5.73
N LYS A 141 -6.90 -7.31 -5.84
CA LYS A 141 -7.71 -8.25 -6.60
C LYS A 141 -7.33 -8.14 -8.06
N LYS A 142 -6.97 -9.28 -8.63
CA LYS A 142 -6.87 -9.42 -10.08
C LYS A 142 -8.23 -9.08 -10.69
N ARG A 143 -8.22 -8.35 -11.80
CA ARG A 143 -9.44 -8.11 -12.56
C ARG A 143 -9.90 -9.47 -13.06
N GLY A 144 -11.01 -9.99 -12.53
CA GLY A 144 -11.67 -11.14 -13.14
C GLY A 144 -12.17 -10.73 -14.53
N LYS A 145 -11.98 -11.59 -15.54
CA LYS A 145 -13.01 -11.71 -16.57
C LYS A 145 -14.27 -12.04 -15.79
N SER A 146 -15.33 -11.23 -15.91
CA SER A 146 -16.65 -11.73 -15.52
C SER A 146 -16.81 -13.08 -16.21
N ASN A 147 -17.06 -14.13 -15.43
CA ASN A 147 -17.72 -15.31 -15.98
C ASN A 147 -19.12 -14.88 -16.45
#